data_AF-D6WAN8-F1
#
_entry.id   AF-D6WAN8-F1
#
_cell.length_a   1.000
_cell.length_b   1.000
_cell.length_c   1.000
_cell.angle_alpha   90.00
_cell.angle_beta   90.00
_cell.angle_gamma   90.00
#
_symmetry.space_group_name_H-M   'P 1'
#
loop_
_entity.id
_entity.type
_entity.pdbx_description
1 polymer ?
#
loop_
_entity_poly.entity_id
_entity_poly.type
_entity_poly.pdbx_seq_one_letter_code
_entity_poly.pdbx_strand_id
1 'polypeptide(L)'
;MVESGENFQELHEKIAALFENFKEELNTRDHDHMGYFLYNVNITSDVLMYKIKYEIDNFMRTHENVTETSESSAVNAKKSECLIKLQTLTSMLTCHIMDDYRKKMEGKK
;
A
#
# COMPACT_ATOMS: atom_id res chain seq x y z
N MET A 1 20.83 -17.34 9.26
CA MET A 1 19.90 -17.39 8.12
C MET A 1 18.71 -16.56 8.53
N VAL A 2 18.49 -15.41 7.89
CA VAL A 2 17.33 -14.54 8.19
C VAL A 2 16.24 -14.93 7.21
N GLU A 3 15.15 -15.49 7.71
CA GLU A 3 14.01 -15.94 6.93
C GLU A 3 13.34 -14.74 6.25
N SER A 4 13.52 -14.63 4.93
CA SER A 4 12.96 -13.55 4.09
C SER A 4 11.42 -13.61 3.92
N GLY A 5 10.73 -14.49 4.65
CA GLY A 5 9.28 -14.67 4.62
C GLY A 5 8.50 -13.79 5.60
N GLU A 6 9.12 -13.32 6.69
CA GLU A 6 8.43 -12.56 7.75
C GLU A 6 8.07 -11.11 7.36
N ASN A 7 8.65 -10.57 6.27
CA ASN A 7 8.60 -9.14 5.97
C ASN A 7 7.33 -8.66 5.22
N PHE A 8 6.57 -9.56 4.55
CA PHE A 8 5.41 -9.16 3.72
C PHE A 8 4.09 -9.12 4.48
N GLN A 9 3.88 -10.08 5.38
CA GLN A 9 2.69 -10.10 6.24
C GLN A 9 2.71 -8.89 7.17
N GLU A 10 3.87 -8.59 7.75
CA GLU A 10 4.08 -7.39 8.56
C GLU A 10 3.82 -6.10 7.76
N LEU A 11 4.25 -6.04 6.50
CA LEU A 11 3.97 -4.90 5.62
C LEU A 11 2.48 -4.76 5.29
N HIS A 12 1.79 -5.87 5.05
CA HIS A 12 0.34 -5.88 4.85
C HIS A 12 -0.39 -5.34 6.08
N GLU A 13 -0.05 -5.84 7.27
CA GLU A 13 -0.64 -5.42 8.55
C GLU A 13 -0.38 -3.93 8.82
N LYS A 14 0.83 -3.44 8.53
CA LYS A 14 1.18 -2.02 8.63
C LYS A 14 0.36 -1.14 7.68
N ILE A 15 0.17 -1.59 6.43
CA ILE A 15 -0.68 -0.86 5.47
C ILE A 15 -2.11 -0.83 5.98
N ALA A 16 -2.68 -1.98 6.37
CA ALA A 16 -4.04 -2.05 6.90
C ALA A 16 -4.24 -1.12 8.12
N ALA A 17 -3.33 -1.17 9.10
CA ALA A 17 -3.39 -0.34 10.30
C ALA A 17 -3.30 1.16 9.99
N LEU A 18 -2.44 1.56 9.04
CA LEU A 18 -2.34 2.95 8.60
C LEU A 18 -3.64 3.46 8.00
N PHE A 19 -4.30 2.65 7.16
CA PHE A 19 -5.56 3.05 6.53
C PHE A 19 -6.73 3.06 7.51
N GLU A 20 -6.73 2.20 8.54
CA GLU A 20 -7.69 2.31 9.65
C GLU A 20 -7.49 3.61 10.44
N ASN A 21 -6.25 4.00 10.74
CA ASN A 21 -5.97 5.30 11.38
C ASN A 21 -6.47 6.46 10.52
N PHE A 22 -6.28 6.42 9.20
CA PHE A 22 -6.82 7.47 8.32
C PHE A 22 -8.36 7.53 8.35
N LYS A 23 -9.06 6.39 8.43
CA LYS A 23 -10.52 6.38 8.59
C LYS A 23 -10.95 7.00 9.93
N GLU A 24 -10.26 6.67 11.02
CA GLU A 24 -10.53 7.26 12.33
C GLU A 24 -10.31 8.78 12.32
N GLU A 25 -9.20 9.24 11.73
CA GLU A 25 -8.92 10.67 11.55
C GLU A 25 -9.96 11.35 10.67
N LEU A 26 -10.38 10.72 9.58
CA LEU A 26 -11.44 11.25 8.71
C LEU A 26 -12.73 11.44 9.50
N ASN A 27 -13.09 10.51 10.38
CA ASN A 27 -14.32 10.58 11.16
C ASN A 27 -14.24 11.67 12.25
N THR A 28 -13.11 11.78 12.93
CA THR A 28 -12.93 12.65 14.10
C THR A 28 -12.54 14.10 13.78
N ARG A 29 -11.89 14.37 12.63
CA ARG A 29 -11.46 15.72 12.27
C ARG A 29 -12.62 16.64 11.85
N ASP A 30 -12.53 17.90 12.27
CA ASP A 30 -13.36 19.01 11.82
C ASP A 30 -12.98 19.49 10.40
N HIS A 31 -13.91 20.17 9.74
CA HIS A 31 -13.80 20.55 8.33
C HIS A 31 -12.61 21.42 8.00
N ASP A 32 -12.22 22.31 8.90
CA ASP A 32 -11.22 23.36 8.65
C ASP A 32 -9.81 22.80 8.42
N HIS A 33 -9.58 21.53 8.78
CA HIS A 33 -8.29 20.85 8.61
C HIS A 33 -8.34 19.67 7.62
N MET A 34 -9.45 19.51 6.90
CA MET A 34 -9.65 18.34 6.06
C MET A 34 -8.79 18.36 4.79
N GLY A 35 -8.45 19.54 4.26
CA GLY A 35 -7.54 19.66 3.10
C GLY A 35 -6.13 19.14 3.39
N TYR A 36 -5.60 19.43 4.59
CA TYR A 36 -4.28 18.93 5.02
C TYR A 36 -4.30 17.41 5.24
N PHE A 37 -5.40 16.88 5.80
CA PHE A 37 -5.59 15.44 5.94
C PHE A 37 -5.54 14.71 4.59
N LEU A 38 -6.31 15.18 3.58
CA LEU A 38 -6.32 14.56 2.25
C LEU A 38 -4.97 14.64 1.54
N TYR A 39 -4.25 15.75 1.72
CA TYR A 39 -2.89 15.89 1.21
C TYR A 39 -1.98 14.81 1.80
N ASN A 40 -2.04 14.58 3.11
CA ASN A 40 -1.25 13.54 3.77
C ASN A 40 -1.63 12.15 3.30
N VAL A 41 -2.93 11.83 3.18
CA VAL A 41 -3.40 10.55 2.67
C VAL A 41 -2.83 10.28 1.28
N ASN A 42 -2.89 11.25 0.37
CA ASN A 42 -2.34 11.11 -0.99
C ASN A 42 -0.82 10.92 -0.99
N ILE A 43 -0.06 11.79 -0.30
CA ILE A 43 1.41 11.70 -0.29
C ILE A 43 1.88 10.39 0.34
N THR A 44 1.29 9.98 1.47
CA THR A 44 1.65 8.72 2.12
C THR A 44 1.33 7.52 1.23
N SER A 45 0.17 7.54 0.56
CA SER A 45 -0.23 6.48 -0.38
C SER A 45 0.73 6.40 -1.58
N ASP A 46 1.09 7.54 -2.18
CA ASP A 46 2.01 7.60 -3.31
C ASP A 46 3.40 7.08 -2.96
N VAL A 47 3.92 7.45 -1.78
CA VAL A 47 5.21 6.96 -1.29
C VAL A 47 5.19 5.44 -1.08
N LEU A 48 4.10 4.89 -0.54
CA LEU A 48 3.95 3.44 -0.37
C LEU A 48 3.87 2.72 -1.72
N MET A 49 3.06 3.25 -2.65
CA MET A 49 2.95 2.73 -4.01
C MET A 49 4.30 2.72 -4.73
N TYR A 50 5.09 3.79 -4.59
CA TYR A 50 6.43 3.86 -5.16
C TYR A 50 7.39 2.85 -4.54
N LYS A 51 7.36 2.65 -3.22
CA LYS A 51 8.18 1.64 -2.54
C LYS A 51 7.84 0.22 -3.01
N ILE A 52 6.56 -0.10 -3.10
CA ILE A 52 6.11 -1.42 -3.58
C ILE A 52 6.55 -1.63 -5.04
N LYS A 53 6.37 -0.62 -5.90
CA LYS A 53 6.84 -0.67 -7.28
C LYS A 53 8.36 -0.87 -7.37
N TYR A 54 9.13 -0.14 -6.57
CA TYR A 54 10.58 -0.28 -6.52
C TYR A 54 11.01 -1.70 -6.14
N GLU A 55 10.36 -2.30 -5.14
CA GLU A 55 10.63 -3.69 -4.74
C GLU A 55 10.27 -4.70 -5.85
N ILE A 56 9.18 -4.47 -6.58
CA ILE A 56 8.82 -5.27 -7.76
C ILE A 56 9.90 -5.14 -8.83
N ASP A 57 10.27 -3.92 -9.20
CA ASP A 57 11.24 -3.64 -10.27
C ASP A 57 12.63 -4.18 -9.92
N ASN A 58 13.07 -4.00 -8.67
CA ASN A 58 14.33 -4.53 -8.17
C ASN A 58 14.33 -6.06 -8.24
N PHE A 59 13.24 -6.69 -7.82
CA PHE A 59 13.10 -8.14 -7.88
C PHE A 59 13.14 -8.70 -9.30
N MET A 60 12.41 -8.09 -10.24
CA MET A 60 12.37 -8.51 -11.64
C MET A 60 13.75 -8.37 -12.31
N ARG A 61 14.51 -7.31 -12.00
CA ARG A 61 15.88 -7.10 -12.52
C ARG A 61 16.89 -8.12 -12.00
N THR A 62 16.80 -8.52 -10.73
CA THR A 62 17.67 -9.57 -10.20
C THR A 62 17.41 -10.91 -10.88
N HIS A 63 16.20 -11.14 -11.38
CA HIS A 63 15.83 -12.36 -12.12
C HIS A 63 16.30 -12.41 -13.57
N GLU A 64 16.31 -11.29 -14.30
CA GLU A 64 16.89 -11.25 -15.65
C GLU A 64 18.39 -11.59 -15.66
N ASN A 65 19.11 -11.31 -14.57
CA ASN A 65 20.56 -11.53 -14.45
C ASN A 65 20.96 -12.92 -13.91
N VAL A 66 20.02 -13.75 -13.46
CA VAL A 66 20.32 -15.06 -12.89
C VAL A 66 19.66 -16.15 -13.74
N THR A 67 20.42 -16.68 -14.70
CA THR A 67 20.05 -17.86 -15.49
C THR A 67 19.87 -19.09 -14.59
N GLU A 68 18.64 -19.63 -14.59
CA GLU A 68 18.24 -21.02 -14.32
C GLU A 68 18.85 -21.75 -13.11
N THR A 69 18.13 -21.77 -11.98
CA THR A 69 18.12 -22.92 -11.04
C THR A 69 16.69 -23.19 -10.54
N SER A 70 16.26 -24.44 -10.67
CA SER A 70 14.87 -24.88 -10.86
C SER A 70 14.01 -25.05 -9.60
N GLU A 71 14.38 -24.48 -8.45
CA GLU A 71 13.52 -24.45 -7.25
C GLU A 71 13.06 -23.03 -6.87
N SER A 72 13.61 -22.00 -7.53
CA SER A 72 13.38 -20.59 -7.19
C SER A 72 12.06 -20.03 -7.76
N SER A 73 11.55 -20.55 -8.89
CA SER A 73 10.52 -19.86 -9.67
C SER A 73 9.15 -19.72 -8.98
N ALA A 74 8.70 -20.73 -8.21
CA ALA A 74 7.39 -20.71 -7.56
C ALA A 74 7.33 -19.76 -6.36
N VAL A 75 8.41 -19.67 -5.57
CA VAL A 75 8.53 -18.70 -4.46
C VAL A 75 8.56 -17.28 -5.01
N ASN A 76 9.21 -17.08 -6.15
CA ASN A 76 9.37 -15.80 -6.80
C ASN A 76 8.08 -15.25 -7.43
N ALA A 77 7.30 -16.14 -8.06
CA ALA A 77 5.97 -15.80 -8.56
C ALA A 77 5.05 -15.34 -7.41
N LYS A 78 5.06 -16.08 -6.29
CA LYS A 78 4.26 -15.73 -5.09
C LYS A 78 4.65 -14.37 -4.49
N LYS A 79 5.95 -14.04 -4.49
CA LYS A 79 6.44 -12.75 -3.99
C LYS A 79 5.97 -11.58 -4.86
N SER A 80 6.08 -11.74 -6.18
CA SER A 80 5.60 -10.72 -7.14
C SER A 80 4.09 -10.54 -7.05
N GLU A 81 3.35 -11.64 -6.96
CA GLU A 81 1.89 -11.62 -6.75
C GLU A 81 1.51 -10.89 -5.45
N CYS A 82 2.25 -11.14 -4.36
CA CYS A 82 2.04 -10.46 -3.07
C CYS A 82 2.26 -8.94 -3.19
N LEU A 83 3.35 -8.51 -3.83
CA LEU A 83 3.63 -7.09 -4.02
C LEU A 83 2.57 -6.39 -4.89
N ILE A 84 2.10 -7.04 -5.96
CA ILE A 84 1.01 -6.53 -6.80
C ILE A 84 -0.29 -6.40 -5.98
N LYS A 85 -0.60 -7.37 -5.12
CA LYS A 85 -1.75 -7.30 -4.22
C LYS A 85 -1.62 -6.14 -3.24
N LEU A 86 -0.44 -5.89 -2.66
CA LEU A 86 -0.21 -4.76 -1.76
C LEU A 86 -0.36 -3.41 -2.47
N GLN A 87 0.13 -3.30 -3.70
CA GLN A 87 -0.06 -2.12 -4.53
C GLN A 87 -1.55 -1.87 -4.81
N THR A 88 -2.28 -2.93 -5.15
CA THR A 88 -3.72 -2.86 -5.43
C THR A 88 -4.51 -2.46 -4.18
N LEU A 89 -4.19 -3.07 -3.03
CA LEU A 89 -4.82 -2.78 -1.75
C LEU A 89 -4.61 -1.32 -1.35
N THR A 90 -3.37 -0.82 -1.44
CA THR A 90 -3.03 0.57 -1.14
C THR A 90 -3.86 1.52 -2.00
N SER A 91 -3.88 1.32 -3.33
CA SER A 91 -4.67 2.14 -4.24
C SER A 91 -6.17 2.12 -3.92
N MET A 92 -6.74 0.95 -3.62
CA MET A 92 -8.16 0.84 -3.27
C MET A 92 -8.49 1.58 -1.98
N LEU A 93 -7.70 1.40 -0.93
CA LEU A 93 -7.94 2.03 0.37
C LEU A 93 -7.83 3.56 0.29
N THR A 94 -6.90 4.09 -0.50
CA THR A 94 -6.82 5.53 -0.78
C THR A 94 -8.09 6.04 -1.44
N CYS A 95 -8.57 5.36 -2.48
CA CYS A 95 -9.82 5.71 -3.15
C CYS A 95 -11.02 5.70 -2.19
N HIS A 96 -11.11 4.71 -1.30
CA HIS A 96 -12.19 4.63 -0.30
C HIS A 96 -12.17 5.80 0.68
N ILE A 97 -11.00 6.21 1.20
CA ILE A 97 -10.91 7.40 2.06
C ILE A 97 -11.35 8.67 1.31
N MET A 98 -10.96 8.80 0.06
CA MET A 98 -11.32 9.96 -0.76
C MET A 98 -12.83 10.01 -1.04
N ASP A 99 -13.48 8.86 -1.21
CA ASP A 99 -14.93 8.74 -1.37
C ASP A 99 -15.69 9.01 -0.07
N ASP A 100 -15.23 8.43 1.04
CA ASP A 100 -15.81 8.66 2.38
C ASP A 100 -15.72 10.15 2.78
N TYR A 101 -14.61 10.82 2.41
CA TYR A 101 -14.50 12.27 2.54
C TYR A 101 -15.59 12.99 1.75
N ARG A 102 -15.79 12.67 0.46
CA ARG A 102 -16.82 13.33 -0.36
C ARG A 102 -18.20 13.17 0.26
N LYS A 103 -18.55 11.97 0.70
CA LYS A 103 -19.81 11.69 1.41
C LYS A 103 -19.94 12.52 2.70
N LYS A 104 -18.88 12.59 3.51
CA LYS A 104 -18.86 13.41 4.74
C LYS A 104 -19.08 14.90 4.44
N MET A 105 -18.55 15.40 3.32
CA MET A 105 -18.75 16.80 2.90
C MET A 105 -20.14 17.06 2.32
N GLU A 106 -20.72 16.11 1.58
CA GLU A 106 -22.06 16.23 1.00
C GLU A 106 -23.16 16.29 2.07
N GLY A 107 -23.01 15.55 3.18
CA GLY A 107 -23.95 15.57 4.30
C GLY A 107 -23.95 16.85 5.15
N LYS A 108 -23.09 17.84 4.83
CA LYS A 108 -23.00 19.12 5.53
C LYS A 108 -23.45 20.33 4.68
N LYS A 109 -23.97 20.08 3.47
CA LYS A 109 -24.66 21.09 2.66
C LYS A 109 -26.11 21.23 3.11
#